data_AF-D4X8R6-F1
#
_entry.id   AF-D4X8R6-F1
#
_cell.length_a   1.000
_cell.length_b   1.000
_cell.length_c   1.000
_cell.angle_alpha   90.00
_cell.angle_beta   90.00
_cell.angle_gamma   90.00
#
_symmetry.space_group_name_H-M   'P 1'
#
loop_
_entity.id
_entity.type
_entity.pdbx_description
1 polymer ?
#
loop_
_entity_poly.entity_id
_entity_poly.type
_entity_poly.pdbx_seq_one_letter_code
_entity_poly.pdbx_strand_id
1 'polypeptide(L)'
;MARKVLKRTDVPSGQFVHGTDVECRFASVPSGFSEQTMKKIILVASVCAALLQACAPVSSPREGSSSMPNTAATSSSSSISLPAYYWRLVSATDKSGKSIPVLQPGVEHQLRLSFTNDSLNIRGGCNAQFGGYRYQDGVLHVDNLASTMKACEQSLMQLDAEIAQRMKGDLQATLSGDTHEPALELRGADGAVLKFIGEPTPETLYGSAGQIMFLEVAAKKAECSHPMIPNYQCLMVRERRYNEAGVQQPSQDKWHPLYQSIEGFEHQDGVRTVLRVKRYDWKNPPADAPSKVYVLDMVVEQDASRK
;
A
#
# COMPACT_ATOMS: atom_id res chain seq x y z
N MET A 1 46.88 31.54 26.79
CA MET A 1 47.55 31.48 28.12
C MET A 1 46.52 31.09 29.18
N ALA A 2 46.86 30.06 29.97
CA ALA A 2 46.35 29.64 31.29
C ALA A 2 44.87 29.88 31.66
N ARG A 3 44.02 28.83 31.77
CA ARG A 3 43.78 27.95 32.95
C ARG A 3 43.33 28.67 34.24
N LYS A 4 42.07 28.43 34.65
CA LYS A 4 41.55 28.57 36.02
C LYS A 4 40.58 27.39 36.25
N VAL A 5 41.09 26.25 36.72
CA VAL A 5 41.04 25.73 38.11
C VAL A 5 39.62 25.41 38.61
N LEU A 6 39.38 24.10 38.74
CA LEU A 6 38.26 23.43 39.40
C LEU A 6 38.19 23.74 40.91
N LYS A 7 36.96 23.72 41.45
CA LYS A 7 36.65 23.06 42.73
C LYS A 7 35.33 22.31 42.58
N ARG A 8 35.36 20.97 42.70
CA ARG A 8 34.21 20.15 43.04
C ARG A 8 34.57 19.28 44.24
N THR A 9 33.60 19.21 45.12
CA THR A 9 33.58 18.76 46.49
C THR A 9 33.63 17.24 46.65
N ASP A 10 34.13 16.84 47.81
CA ASP A 10 34.32 15.48 48.32
C ASP A 10 33.08 14.57 48.24
N VAL A 11 33.35 13.29 47.99
CA VAL A 11 32.45 12.14 48.20
C VAL A 11 33.05 11.31 49.33
N PRO A 12 32.29 10.93 50.38
CA PRO A 12 32.78 9.96 51.34
C PRO A 12 32.42 8.52 50.94
N SER A 13 33.39 7.66 51.17
CA SER A 13 33.41 6.22 51.00
C SER A 13 32.62 5.48 52.08
N GLY A 14 31.99 4.36 51.72
CA GLY A 14 31.51 3.31 52.64
C GLY A 14 31.07 2.09 51.81
N GLN A 15 31.95 1.12 51.59
CA GLN A 15 32.15 -0.13 52.34
C GLN A 15 31.16 -1.27 51.99
N PHE A 16 31.78 -2.35 51.47
CA PHE A 16 31.24 -3.65 51.09
C PHE A 16 30.72 -4.46 52.29
N VAL A 17 29.65 -5.24 52.08
CA VAL A 17 29.40 -6.50 52.80
C VAL A 17 28.93 -7.59 51.83
N HIS A 18 29.52 -8.77 51.99
CA HIS A 18 29.34 -10.01 51.24
C HIS A 18 27.99 -10.72 51.50
N GLY A 19 27.53 -11.44 50.47
CA GLY A 19 27.08 -12.83 50.57
C GLY A 19 25.59 -13.07 50.86
N THR A 20 24.89 -13.70 49.90
CA THR A 20 24.46 -15.11 49.98
C THR A 20 23.81 -15.54 48.67
N ASP A 21 24.25 -16.70 48.17
CA ASP A 21 23.71 -17.46 47.04
C ASP A 21 22.24 -17.82 47.23
N VAL A 22 21.46 -17.71 46.13
CA VAL A 22 20.21 -18.45 45.97
C VAL A 22 20.27 -19.22 44.65
N GLU A 23 20.55 -20.50 44.82
CA GLU A 23 20.53 -21.55 43.83
C GLU A 23 19.09 -22.06 43.67
N CYS A 24 18.52 -22.03 42.45
CA CYS A 24 17.26 -22.72 42.15
C CYS A 24 17.22 -23.23 40.70
N ARG A 25 17.73 -24.45 40.57
CA ARG A 25 17.21 -25.61 39.81
C ARG A 25 16.62 -25.42 38.41
N PHE A 26 17.33 -26.04 37.47
CA PHE A 26 16.84 -26.51 36.18
C PHE A 26 15.63 -27.45 36.32
N ALA A 27 14.57 -27.20 35.55
CA ALA A 27 13.51 -28.16 35.28
C ALA A 27 13.46 -28.42 33.76
N SER A 28 13.81 -29.65 33.38
CA SER A 28 13.68 -30.23 32.05
C SER A 28 12.21 -30.51 31.71
N VAL A 29 11.76 -30.08 30.53
CA VAL A 29 10.44 -30.44 29.98
C VAL A 29 10.62 -31.61 28.99
N PRO A 30 9.84 -32.70 29.11
CA PRO A 30 9.94 -33.84 28.19
C PRO A 30 9.15 -33.63 26.90
N SER A 31 9.68 -34.22 25.83
CA SER A 31 9.02 -34.42 24.54
C SER A 31 7.88 -35.44 24.66
N GLY A 32 6.74 -35.16 24.04
CA GLY A 32 5.60 -36.07 23.99
C GLY A 32 4.61 -35.70 22.90
N PHE A 33 4.65 -36.44 21.80
CA PHE A 33 3.63 -36.54 20.76
C PHE A 33 2.25 -36.83 21.36
N SER A 34 1.20 -36.17 20.87
CA SER A 34 -0.15 -36.75 20.88
C SER A 34 -0.97 -36.20 19.70
N GLU A 35 -1.07 -37.06 18.69
CA GLU A 35 -1.91 -36.92 17.51
C GLU A 35 -3.21 -37.71 17.81
N GLN A 36 -4.30 -37.01 18.14
CA GLN A 36 -5.68 -37.52 18.10
C GLN A 36 -6.57 -36.34 17.75
N THR A 37 -7.43 -36.38 16.73
CA THR A 37 -8.80 -36.93 16.69
C THR A 37 -9.26 -36.60 15.24
N MET A 38 -10.08 -37.30 14.48
CA MET A 38 -11.34 -37.99 14.79
C MET A 38 -11.77 -38.75 13.52
N LYS A 39 -12.04 -40.06 13.65
CA LYS A 39 -12.81 -40.85 12.67
C LYS A 39 -14.29 -40.80 13.07
N LYS A 40 -15.17 -40.41 12.14
CA LYS A 40 -16.62 -40.71 12.07
C LYS A 40 -17.08 -40.34 10.65
N ILE A 41 -17.08 -41.28 9.70
CA ILE A 41 -18.24 -42.12 9.30
C ILE A 41 -19.55 -41.33 9.26
N ILE A 42 -19.92 -40.84 8.06
CA ILE A 42 -21.31 -40.78 7.59
C ILE A 42 -21.30 -41.20 6.12
N LEU A 43 -22.05 -42.24 5.81
CA LEU A 43 -22.26 -42.82 4.49
C LEU A 43 -23.77 -42.86 4.31
N VAL A 44 -24.35 -42.00 3.46
CA VAL A 44 -25.65 -42.26 2.81
C VAL A 44 -25.64 -41.58 1.44
N ALA A 45 -25.65 -42.42 0.41
CA ALA A 45 -25.96 -42.05 -0.95
C ALA A 45 -27.48 -41.86 -1.10
N SER A 46 -27.92 -40.92 -1.94
CA SER A 46 -29.19 -41.09 -2.64
C SER A 46 -29.20 -40.36 -3.98
N VAL A 47 -29.37 -41.19 -5.01
CA VAL A 47 -29.71 -40.89 -6.40
C VAL A 47 -31.17 -40.44 -6.48
N CYS A 48 -31.48 -39.46 -7.34
CA CYS A 48 -32.76 -39.30 -8.07
C CYS A 48 -32.58 -38.12 -9.05
N ALA A 49 -32.36 -38.38 -10.34
CA ALA A 49 -33.37 -38.69 -11.37
C ALA A 49 -34.15 -37.44 -11.82
N ALA A 50 -33.99 -37.16 -13.11
CA ALA A 50 -34.51 -36.05 -13.88
C ALA A 50 -36.04 -36.02 -13.96
N LEU A 51 -36.60 -34.81 -14.08
CA LEU A 51 -37.87 -34.57 -14.77
C LEU A 51 -37.77 -33.29 -15.61
N LEU A 52 -37.76 -33.50 -16.93
CA LEU A 52 -38.20 -32.54 -17.93
C LEU A 52 -39.69 -32.26 -17.73
N GLN A 53 -40.07 -30.99 -17.70
CA GLN A 53 -41.44 -30.59 -18.05
C GLN A 53 -41.44 -29.21 -18.70
N ALA A 54 -41.64 -29.26 -20.02
CA ALA A 54 -42.02 -28.14 -20.86
C ALA A 54 -43.53 -27.91 -20.73
N CYS A 55 -43.92 -26.66 -20.44
CA CYS A 55 -45.27 -26.18 -20.67
C CYS A 55 -45.17 -24.79 -21.32
N ALA A 56 -45.46 -24.74 -22.62
CA ALA A 56 -45.67 -23.51 -23.36
C ALA A 56 -47.18 -23.18 -23.36
N PRO A 57 -47.60 -21.94 -23.09
CA PRO A 57 -48.88 -21.44 -23.57
C PRO A 57 -48.73 -20.82 -24.97
N VAL A 58 -49.59 -21.28 -25.87
CA VAL A 58 -49.88 -20.69 -27.18
C VAL A 58 -50.61 -19.37 -26.98
N SER A 59 -50.09 -18.28 -27.55
CA SER A 59 -50.80 -17.00 -27.70
C SER A 59 -50.63 -16.48 -29.13
N SER A 60 -51.74 -16.41 -29.87
CA SER A 60 -51.86 -15.69 -31.15
C SER A 60 -52.21 -14.21 -30.90
N PRO A 61 -52.03 -13.32 -31.90
CA PRO A 61 -51.45 -12.00 -31.70
C PRO A 61 -52.48 -10.93 -31.33
N ARG A 62 -52.06 -9.96 -30.53
CA ARG A 62 -52.70 -8.66 -30.44
C ARG A 62 -51.69 -7.59 -30.78
N GLU A 63 -52.00 -6.84 -31.84
CA GLU A 63 -51.44 -5.52 -32.10
C GLU A 63 -51.55 -4.66 -30.85
N GLY A 64 -50.44 -4.04 -30.47
CA GLY A 64 -50.39 -3.16 -29.32
C GLY A 64 -48.98 -2.69 -29.03
N SER A 65 -48.64 -1.54 -29.63
CA SER A 65 -47.65 -0.57 -29.17
C SER A 65 -46.21 -1.06 -28.97
N SER A 66 -45.31 -0.54 -29.80
CA SER A 66 -43.85 -0.67 -29.66
C SER A 66 -43.39 -0.02 -28.34
N SER A 67 -43.35 -0.80 -27.26
CA SER A 67 -42.57 -0.50 -26.06
C SER A 67 -41.22 -1.19 -26.21
N MET A 68 -40.18 -0.39 -26.44
CA MET A 68 -38.81 -0.90 -26.37
C MET A 68 -38.58 -1.50 -24.97
N PRO A 69 -37.94 -2.68 -24.86
CA PRO A 69 -37.44 -3.14 -23.58
C PRO A 69 -36.37 -2.15 -23.15
N ASN A 70 -36.67 -1.38 -22.11
CA ASN A 70 -35.66 -0.64 -21.39
C ASN A 70 -34.78 -1.70 -20.72
N THR A 71 -33.74 -2.13 -21.42
CA THR A 71 -32.60 -2.80 -20.81
C THR A 71 -32.11 -1.80 -19.77
N ALA A 72 -32.59 -1.97 -18.54
CA ALA A 72 -31.99 -1.33 -17.39
C ALA A 72 -30.54 -1.79 -17.42
N ALA A 73 -29.67 -0.93 -17.93
CA ALA A 73 -28.26 -1.00 -17.64
C ALA A 73 -28.22 -1.10 -16.13
N THR A 74 -27.83 -2.28 -15.64
CA THR A 74 -27.41 -2.43 -14.27
C THR A 74 -26.23 -1.50 -14.16
N SER A 75 -26.49 -0.27 -13.72
CA SER A 75 -25.45 0.65 -13.30
C SER A 75 -24.64 -0.14 -12.30
N SER A 76 -23.46 -0.58 -12.69
CA SER A 76 -22.44 -1.08 -11.79
C SER A 76 -22.37 -0.01 -10.71
N SER A 77 -22.88 -0.30 -9.52
CA SER A 77 -22.80 0.63 -8.40
C SER A 77 -21.31 0.88 -8.21
N SER A 78 -20.85 2.08 -8.55
CA SER A 78 -19.48 2.53 -8.41
C SER A 78 -19.16 2.63 -6.92
N SER A 79 -19.05 1.48 -6.26
CA SER A 79 -18.77 1.41 -4.83
C SER A 79 -17.30 1.76 -4.64
N ILE A 80 -17.07 2.90 -4.01
CA ILE A 80 -15.75 3.28 -3.51
C ILE A 80 -15.26 2.16 -2.58
N SER A 81 -14.03 1.71 -2.79
CA SER A 81 -13.38 0.71 -1.94
C SER A 81 -12.10 1.29 -1.37
N LEU A 82 -11.73 0.91 -0.15
CA LEU A 82 -10.52 1.43 0.50
C LEU A 82 -9.23 1.17 -0.32
N PRO A 83 -9.00 -0.02 -0.91
CA PRO A 83 -7.77 -0.30 -1.66
C PRO A 83 -7.67 0.40 -3.01
N ALA A 84 -8.79 0.91 -3.54
CA ALA A 84 -8.81 1.56 -4.84
C ALA A 84 -8.16 2.96 -4.85
N TYR A 85 -7.84 3.51 -3.67
CA TYR A 85 -7.35 4.88 -3.55
C TYR A 85 -6.20 5.01 -2.53
N TYR A 86 -5.32 5.96 -2.81
CA TYR A 86 -4.46 6.57 -1.82
C TYR A 86 -5.24 7.67 -1.09
N TRP A 87 -5.42 7.54 0.22
CA TRP A 87 -6.24 8.44 1.02
C TRP A 87 -5.39 9.52 1.66
N ARG A 88 -5.57 10.76 1.22
CA ARG A 88 -4.78 11.91 1.63
C ARG A 88 -5.53 12.72 2.67
N LEU A 89 -4.93 12.95 3.83
CA LEU A 89 -5.59 13.71 4.91
C LEU A 89 -5.83 15.16 4.46
N VAL A 90 -7.04 15.65 4.69
CA VAL A 90 -7.43 17.05 4.44
C VAL A 90 -7.85 17.79 5.70
N SER A 91 -8.36 17.09 6.72
CA SER A 91 -8.66 17.70 8.01
C SER A 91 -8.62 16.68 9.14
N ALA A 92 -8.21 17.12 10.32
CA ALA A 92 -8.29 16.36 11.56
C ALA A 92 -8.82 17.26 12.67
N THR A 93 -9.86 16.82 13.38
CA THR A 93 -10.45 17.57 14.50
C THR A 93 -10.67 16.68 15.71
N ASP A 94 -10.59 17.25 16.91
CA ASP A 94 -10.98 16.58 18.14
C ASP A 94 -12.52 16.52 18.30
N LYS A 95 -12.99 15.94 19.40
CA LYS A 95 -14.43 15.84 19.73
C LYS A 95 -15.17 17.17 19.83
N SER A 96 -14.44 18.28 20.04
CA SER A 96 -14.99 19.64 20.14
C SER A 96 -14.97 20.34 18.79
N GLY A 97 -14.50 19.68 17.73
CA GLY A 97 -14.30 20.26 16.40
C GLY A 97 -13.03 21.10 16.28
N LYS A 98 -12.15 21.12 17.30
CA LYS A 98 -10.89 21.87 17.22
C LYS A 98 -9.90 21.12 16.36
N SER A 99 -9.22 21.83 15.45
CA SER A 99 -8.18 21.26 14.59
C SER A 99 -7.07 20.59 15.43
N ILE A 100 -6.52 19.49 14.90
CA ILE A 100 -5.36 18.76 15.43
C ILE A 100 -4.16 19.10 14.51
N PRO A 101 -3.38 20.16 14.80
CA PRO A 101 -2.42 20.70 13.83
C PRO A 101 -1.22 19.78 13.59
N VAL A 102 -0.88 18.95 14.58
CA VAL A 102 0.24 17.99 14.47
C VAL A 102 0.05 16.97 13.34
N LEU A 103 -1.19 16.70 12.91
CA LEU A 103 -1.49 15.82 11.78
C LEU A 103 -1.43 16.52 10.41
N GLN A 104 -1.22 17.84 10.39
CA GLN A 104 -1.18 18.66 9.18
C GLN A 104 0.10 19.52 9.17
N PRO A 105 1.29 18.90 9.12
CA PRO A 105 2.56 19.62 9.22
C PRO A 105 2.89 20.47 7.98
N GLY A 106 2.15 20.31 6.88
CA GLY A 106 2.36 21.02 5.62
C GLY A 106 2.24 20.11 4.39
N VAL A 107 2.54 20.67 3.22
CA VAL A 107 2.44 19.95 1.93
C VAL A 107 3.57 18.96 1.69
N GLU A 108 4.74 19.16 2.31
CA GLU A 108 5.90 18.26 2.17
C GLU A 108 5.69 16.93 2.92
N HIS A 109 4.98 16.98 4.05
CA HIS A 109 4.77 15.85 4.95
C HIS A 109 3.29 15.49 5.04
N GLN A 110 2.69 15.27 3.88
CA GLN A 110 1.27 15.00 3.82
C GLN A 110 0.93 13.58 4.28
N LEU A 111 0.11 13.50 5.32
CA LEU A 111 -0.36 12.22 5.83
C LEU A 111 -1.20 11.49 4.78
N ARG A 112 -0.84 10.25 4.48
CA ARG A 112 -1.49 9.38 3.49
C ARG A 112 -1.71 7.99 4.06
N LEU A 113 -2.89 7.43 3.84
CA LEU A 113 -3.20 6.02 4.05
C LEU A 113 -3.22 5.29 2.71
N SER A 114 -2.75 4.05 2.69
CA SER A 114 -2.99 3.14 1.58
C SER A 114 -3.41 1.78 2.11
N PHE A 115 -4.26 1.10 1.36
CA PHE A 115 -4.80 -0.21 1.73
C PHE A 115 -4.47 -1.23 0.66
N THR A 116 -4.09 -2.43 1.07
CA THR A 116 -4.17 -3.65 0.25
C THR A 116 -5.43 -4.42 0.64
N ASN A 117 -5.55 -5.70 0.27
CA ASN A 117 -6.70 -6.51 0.68
C ASN A 117 -6.83 -6.65 2.21
N ASP A 118 -5.71 -6.60 2.93
CA ASP A 118 -5.60 -6.98 4.34
C ASP A 118 -4.67 -6.06 5.16
N SER A 119 -3.88 -5.20 4.52
CA SER A 119 -2.94 -4.31 5.19
C SER A 119 -3.28 -2.83 4.99
N LEU A 120 -3.15 -2.07 6.06
CA LEU A 120 -3.08 -0.62 6.08
C LEU A 120 -1.62 -0.17 6.15
N ASN A 121 -1.24 0.82 5.34
CA ASN A 121 0.02 1.55 5.44
C ASN A 121 -0.26 3.03 5.72
N ILE A 122 0.53 3.65 6.59
CA ILE A 122 0.46 5.06 6.95
C ILE A 122 1.82 5.70 6.67
N ARG A 123 1.79 6.79 5.89
CA ARG A 123 2.95 7.60 5.52
C ARG A 123 2.67 9.08 5.81
N GLY A 124 3.73 9.87 5.93
CA GLY A 124 3.65 11.33 6.10
C GLY A 124 4.53 11.84 7.23
N GLY A 125 4.65 11.07 8.33
CA GLY A 125 5.55 11.37 9.43
C GLY A 125 6.98 10.86 9.23
N CYS A 126 7.71 10.69 10.34
CA CYS A 126 9.10 10.24 10.29
C CYS A 126 9.18 8.77 9.86
N ASN A 127 8.29 7.95 10.40
CA ASN A 127 8.25 6.51 10.21
C ASN A 127 7.08 6.08 9.33
N ALA A 128 7.28 4.96 8.63
CA ALA A 128 6.17 4.27 8.02
C ALA A 128 5.52 3.37 9.08
N GLN A 129 4.19 3.46 9.20
CA GLN A 129 3.42 2.57 10.07
C GLN A 129 2.59 1.62 9.23
N PHE A 130 2.38 0.41 9.73
CA PHE A 130 1.67 -0.63 8.99
C PHE A 130 1.05 -1.65 9.93
N GLY A 131 -0.07 -2.22 9.51
CA GLY A 131 -0.75 -3.27 10.26
C GLY A 131 -1.88 -3.89 9.46
N GLY A 132 -2.50 -4.92 10.04
CA GLY A 132 -3.71 -5.53 9.52
C GLY A 132 -4.92 -4.61 9.69
N TYR A 133 -5.91 -4.75 8.82
CA TYR A 133 -7.22 -4.12 9.00
C TYR A 133 -8.35 -5.03 8.55
N ARG A 134 -9.56 -4.73 9.02
CA ARG A 134 -10.81 -5.27 8.50
C ARG A 134 -11.81 -4.14 8.33
N TYR A 135 -12.51 -4.11 7.19
CA TYR A 135 -13.59 -3.16 6.95
C TYR A 135 -14.89 -3.91 6.70
N GLN A 136 -15.86 -3.73 7.59
CA GLN A 136 -17.15 -4.40 7.52
C GLN A 136 -18.22 -3.50 8.13
N ASP A 137 -19.39 -3.44 7.47
CA ASP A 137 -20.58 -2.75 7.97
C ASP A 137 -20.33 -1.29 8.42
N GLY A 138 -19.45 -0.58 7.69
CA GLY A 138 -19.10 0.82 7.99
C GLY A 138 -18.11 0.99 9.15
N VAL A 139 -17.52 -0.08 9.65
CA VAL A 139 -16.52 -0.07 10.71
C VAL A 139 -15.17 -0.49 10.16
N LEU A 140 -14.15 0.34 10.35
CA LEU A 140 -12.75 0.02 10.08
C LEU A 140 -12.09 -0.40 11.39
N HIS A 141 -11.83 -1.70 11.54
CA HIS A 141 -11.02 -2.23 12.62
C HIS A 141 -9.55 -2.24 12.20
N VAL A 142 -8.71 -1.55 12.97
CA VAL A 142 -7.26 -1.52 12.75
C VAL A 142 -6.59 -2.36 13.84
N ASP A 143 -5.84 -3.39 13.42
CA ASP A 143 -5.06 -4.21 14.33
C ASP A 143 -3.85 -3.41 14.87
N ASN A 144 -3.01 -4.02 15.71
CA ASN A 144 -1.83 -3.34 16.24
C ASN A 144 -0.89 -2.89 15.11
N LEU A 145 -0.58 -1.59 15.07
CA LEU A 145 0.35 -1.01 14.11
C LEU A 145 1.79 -1.26 14.54
N ALA A 146 2.60 -1.75 13.62
CA ALA A 146 4.05 -1.72 13.67
C ALA A 146 4.56 -0.43 12.99
N SER A 147 5.79 -0.04 13.32
CA SER A 147 6.42 1.16 12.79
C SER A 147 7.90 0.92 12.51
N THR A 148 8.45 1.61 11.51
CA THR A 148 9.90 1.71 11.36
C THR A 148 10.52 2.52 12.50
N MET A 149 11.85 2.50 12.64
CA MET A 149 12.57 3.17 13.73
C MET A 149 13.63 4.15 13.21
N LYS A 150 13.23 5.05 12.30
CA LYS A 150 14.05 6.19 11.88
C LYS A 150 13.96 7.30 12.92
N ALA A 151 15.06 8.02 13.08
CA ALA A 151 15.11 9.26 13.83
C ALA A 151 14.97 10.45 12.85
N CYS A 152 14.05 11.36 13.14
CA CYS A 152 13.83 12.58 12.36
C CYS A 152 13.58 13.75 13.32
N GLU A 153 13.13 14.88 12.79
CA GLU A 153 12.68 16.02 13.57
C GLU A 153 11.53 15.64 14.53
N GLN A 154 11.51 16.30 15.69
CA GLN A 154 10.57 15.99 16.77
C GLN A 154 9.11 16.15 16.35
N SER A 155 8.80 17.10 15.47
CA SER A 155 7.46 17.35 14.91
C SER A 155 6.93 16.14 14.14
N LEU A 156 7.77 15.50 13.32
CA LEU A 156 7.41 14.32 12.54
C LEU A 156 7.22 13.09 13.41
N MET A 157 8.00 12.97 14.48
CA MET A 157 7.82 11.90 15.48
C MET A 157 6.54 12.10 16.31
N GLN A 158 6.16 13.35 16.60
CA GLN A 158 4.88 13.66 17.25
C GLN A 158 3.69 13.35 16.34
N LEU A 159 3.82 13.64 15.03
CA LEU A 159 2.83 13.22 14.03
C LEU A 159 2.67 11.71 14.01
N ASP A 160 3.77 10.95 13.98
CA ASP A 160 3.73 9.48 14.03
C ASP A 160 2.94 8.98 15.26
N ALA A 161 3.25 9.50 16.45
CA ALA A 161 2.58 9.11 17.68
C ALA A 161 1.09 9.49 17.68
N GLU A 162 0.77 10.69 17.21
CA GLU A 162 -0.61 11.17 17.14
C GLU A 162 -1.44 10.30 16.21
N ILE A 163 -0.98 10.04 14.97
CA ILE A 163 -1.76 9.25 14.03
C ILE A 163 -1.92 7.80 14.49
N ALA A 164 -0.89 7.21 15.10
CA ALA A 164 -0.98 5.87 15.69
C ALA A 164 -2.11 5.79 16.73
N GLN A 165 -2.23 6.83 17.56
CA GLN A 165 -3.28 6.90 18.58
C GLN A 165 -4.67 7.09 17.96
N ARG A 166 -4.81 7.93 16.92
CA ARG A 166 -6.09 8.16 16.25
C ARG A 166 -6.57 6.95 15.43
N MET A 167 -5.65 6.12 14.96
CA MET A 167 -5.97 4.94 14.15
C MET A 167 -6.22 3.67 14.98
N LYS A 168 -6.17 3.75 16.31
CA LYS A 168 -6.25 2.57 17.17
C LYS A 168 -7.67 2.04 17.32
N GLY A 169 -7.87 0.76 17.03
CA GLY A 169 -9.12 0.04 17.31
C GLY A 169 -10.18 0.27 16.23
N ASP A 170 -11.45 0.32 16.67
CA ASP A 170 -12.60 0.50 15.78
C ASP A 170 -12.83 1.97 15.44
N LEU A 171 -12.93 2.26 14.15
CA LEU A 171 -13.24 3.58 13.60
C LEU A 171 -14.54 3.48 12.80
N GLN A 172 -15.49 4.36 13.06
CA GLN A 172 -16.63 4.52 12.16
C GLN A 172 -16.15 5.15 10.87
N ALA A 173 -16.32 4.44 9.76
CA ALA A 173 -15.78 4.78 8.46
C ALA A 173 -16.90 5.03 7.45
N THR A 174 -17.02 6.29 7.03
CA THR A 174 -18.00 6.75 6.05
C THR A 174 -17.30 7.05 4.75
N LEU A 175 -17.61 6.27 3.70
CA LEU A 175 -17.21 6.55 2.33
C LEU A 175 -18.29 7.38 1.64
N SER A 176 -17.89 8.41 0.90
CA SER A 176 -18.79 9.30 0.18
C SER A 176 -18.16 9.81 -1.12
N GLY A 177 -18.95 10.49 -1.94
CA GLY A 177 -18.55 10.93 -3.28
C GLY A 177 -18.75 9.84 -4.33
N ASP A 178 -18.01 9.95 -5.42
CA ASP A 178 -17.94 8.94 -6.49
C ASP A 178 -16.49 8.54 -6.79
N THR A 179 -16.26 7.76 -7.86
CA THR A 179 -14.93 7.23 -8.19
C THR A 179 -13.90 8.28 -8.63
N HIS A 180 -14.34 9.49 -8.99
CA HIS A 180 -13.48 10.60 -9.40
C HIS A 180 -13.18 11.55 -8.23
N GLU A 181 -14.13 11.72 -7.32
CA GLU A 181 -13.97 12.55 -6.11
C GLU A 181 -14.34 11.76 -4.83
N PRO A 182 -13.62 10.67 -4.51
CA PRO A 182 -13.91 9.85 -3.34
C PRO A 182 -13.45 10.54 -2.06
N ALA A 183 -14.27 10.43 -1.01
CA ALA A 183 -13.97 10.91 0.33
C ALA A 183 -14.14 9.81 1.38
N LEU A 184 -13.28 9.86 2.40
CA LEU A 184 -13.32 8.95 3.56
C LEU A 184 -13.31 9.80 4.83
N GLU A 185 -14.30 9.58 5.69
CA GLU A 185 -14.31 10.10 7.06
C GLU A 185 -14.11 8.93 8.03
N LEU A 186 -13.13 9.06 8.93
CA LEU A 186 -12.88 8.14 10.04
C LEU A 186 -13.19 8.85 11.35
N ARG A 187 -14.02 8.23 12.19
CA ARG A 187 -14.37 8.74 13.52
C ARG A 187 -13.96 7.74 14.60
N GLY A 188 -13.08 8.17 15.49
CA GLY A 188 -12.61 7.39 16.61
C GLY A 188 -13.56 7.40 17.81
N ALA A 189 -13.37 6.43 18.72
CA ALA A 189 -14.11 6.35 19.98
C ALA A 189 -13.89 7.56 20.91
N ASP A 190 -12.76 8.26 20.75
CA ASP A 190 -12.44 9.50 21.45
C ASP A 190 -13.20 10.74 20.88
N GLY A 191 -13.99 10.54 19.83
CA GLY A 191 -14.75 11.57 19.13
C GLY A 191 -13.95 12.36 18.10
N ALA A 192 -12.66 12.05 17.90
CA ALA A 192 -11.86 12.67 16.85
C ALA A 192 -12.37 12.26 15.46
N VAL A 193 -12.21 13.17 14.50
CA VAL A 193 -12.64 12.99 13.11
C VAL A 193 -11.47 13.28 12.18
N LEU A 194 -11.13 12.31 11.34
CA LEU A 194 -10.16 12.45 10.26
C LEU A 194 -10.90 12.39 8.93
N LYS A 195 -10.66 13.38 8.06
CA LYS A 195 -11.23 13.41 6.70
C LYS A 195 -10.12 13.29 5.69
N PHE A 196 -10.35 12.46 4.69
CA PHE A 196 -9.44 12.16 3.60
C PHE A 196 -10.14 12.34 2.27
N ILE A 197 -9.36 12.68 1.25
CA ILE A 197 -9.76 12.57 -0.15
C ILE A 197 -8.93 11.48 -0.83
N GLY A 198 -9.54 10.71 -1.71
CA GLY A 198 -8.87 9.61 -2.41
C GLY A 198 -8.28 10.05 -3.75
N GLU A 199 -7.06 9.62 -4.01
CA GLU A 199 -6.40 9.66 -5.31
C GLU A 199 -6.38 8.23 -5.88
N PRO A 200 -6.90 7.96 -7.10
CA PRO A 200 -6.93 6.61 -7.65
C PRO A 200 -5.54 5.96 -7.67
N THR A 201 -5.44 4.71 -7.24
CA THR A 201 -4.21 3.94 -7.46
C THR A 201 -4.02 3.65 -8.95
N PRO A 202 -2.80 3.32 -9.41
CA PRO A 202 -2.57 2.89 -10.79
C PRO A 202 -3.47 1.71 -11.19
N GLU A 203 -3.77 0.79 -10.28
CA GLU A 203 -4.64 -0.35 -10.55
C GLU A 203 -6.08 0.10 -10.84
N THR A 204 -6.57 1.10 -10.09
CA THR A 204 -7.88 1.72 -10.33
C THR A 204 -7.89 2.53 -11.62
N LEU A 205 -6.85 3.34 -11.85
CA LEU A 205 -6.75 4.22 -13.01
C LEU A 205 -6.65 3.45 -14.33
N TYR A 206 -5.88 2.35 -14.33
CA TYR A 206 -5.61 1.56 -15.53
C TYR A 206 -6.41 0.25 -15.60
N GLY A 207 -7.20 -0.07 -14.57
CA GLY A 207 -8.16 -1.18 -14.57
C GLY A 207 -7.54 -2.58 -14.61
N SER A 208 -6.34 -2.76 -14.06
CA SER A 208 -5.69 -4.07 -13.91
C SER A 208 -4.69 -4.06 -12.76
N ALA A 209 -4.22 -5.22 -12.30
CA ALA A 209 -3.18 -5.31 -11.26
C ALA A 209 -1.77 -4.86 -11.74
N GLY A 210 -1.63 -4.60 -13.05
CA GLY A 210 -0.35 -4.36 -13.70
C GLY A 210 0.48 -5.64 -13.86
N GLN A 211 1.29 -5.70 -14.91
CA GLN A 211 2.29 -6.74 -15.09
C GLN A 211 3.58 -6.35 -14.38
N ILE A 212 4.02 -7.16 -13.42
CA ILE A 212 5.33 -6.97 -12.79
C ILE A 212 6.42 -7.27 -13.82
N MET A 213 7.37 -6.34 -13.95
CA MET A 213 8.57 -6.50 -14.77
C MET A 213 9.78 -5.94 -14.02
N PHE A 214 10.97 -6.41 -14.38
CA PHE A 214 12.22 -5.82 -13.89
C PHE A 214 12.95 -5.15 -15.04
N LEU A 215 13.19 -3.85 -14.89
CA LEU A 215 13.92 -3.05 -15.87
C LEU A 215 15.28 -2.67 -15.28
N GLU A 216 16.34 -2.99 -15.99
CA GLU A 216 17.63 -2.36 -15.75
C GLU A 216 17.68 -1.07 -16.55
N VAL A 217 17.96 0.05 -15.87
CA VAL A 217 18.12 1.38 -16.43
C VAL A 217 19.61 1.71 -16.43
N ALA A 218 20.14 2.10 -17.59
CA ALA A 218 21.55 2.44 -17.74
C ALA A 218 21.93 3.69 -16.94
N ALA A 219 23.21 3.81 -16.61
CA ALA A 219 23.75 4.96 -15.90
C ALA A 219 23.62 6.28 -16.67
N LYS A 220 23.60 6.22 -18.02
CA LYS A 220 23.45 7.38 -18.90
C LYS A 220 22.21 7.23 -19.76
N LYS A 221 21.51 8.35 -19.93
CA LYS A 221 20.52 8.51 -21.00
C LYS A 221 21.24 8.59 -22.35
N ALA A 222 20.51 8.31 -23.42
CA ALA A 222 21.02 8.47 -24.78
C ALA A 222 20.02 9.24 -25.64
N GLU A 223 20.54 9.86 -26.69
CA GLU A 223 19.73 10.52 -27.72
C GLU A 223 18.74 9.53 -28.33
N CYS A 224 17.50 9.98 -28.45
CA CYS A 224 16.43 9.24 -29.08
C CYS A 224 15.54 10.19 -29.88
N SER A 225 14.82 9.64 -30.87
CA SER A 225 13.89 10.41 -31.68
C SER A 225 12.69 10.85 -30.84
N HIS A 226 12.38 12.15 -30.88
CA HIS A 226 11.14 12.71 -30.33
C HIS A 226 10.54 13.70 -31.35
N PRO A 227 9.22 13.63 -31.65
CA PRO A 227 8.62 14.43 -32.73
C PRO A 227 8.77 15.95 -32.57
N MET A 228 8.76 16.45 -31.33
CA MET A 228 8.68 17.88 -31.02
C MET A 228 9.90 18.45 -30.29
N ILE A 229 10.85 17.60 -29.87
CA ILE A 229 11.96 18.02 -29.00
C ILE A 229 13.27 17.57 -29.62
N PRO A 230 14.12 18.50 -30.12
CA PRO A 230 15.42 18.12 -30.65
C PRO A 230 16.33 17.61 -29.53
N ASN A 231 17.19 16.64 -29.86
CA ASN A 231 18.17 16.04 -28.94
C ASN A 231 17.56 15.46 -27.65
N TYR A 232 16.33 14.97 -27.72
CA TYR A 232 15.65 14.37 -26.58
C TYR A 232 16.43 13.16 -26.04
N GLN A 233 16.49 13.04 -24.71
CA GLN A 233 17.28 12.03 -24.03
C GLN A 233 16.36 10.98 -23.39
N CYS A 234 16.41 9.75 -23.89
CA CYS A 234 15.64 8.64 -23.37
C CYS A 234 16.44 7.87 -22.31
N LEU A 235 15.71 7.24 -21.37
CA LEU A 235 16.29 6.18 -20.57
C LEU A 235 16.69 5.03 -21.50
N MET A 236 17.88 4.48 -21.31
CA MET A 236 18.26 3.23 -21.95
C MET A 236 17.92 2.09 -21.00
N VAL A 237 17.10 1.14 -21.46
CA VAL A 237 16.59 0.05 -20.63
C VAL A 237 16.79 -1.31 -21.30
N ARG A 238 16.75 -2.37 -20.49
CA ARG A 238 16.56 -3.76 -20.93
C ARG A 238 15.87 -4.56 -19.83
N GLU A 239 15.19 -5.64 -20.18
CA GLU A 239 14.55 -6.50 -19.20
C GLU A 239 15.58 -7.31 -18.39
N ARG A 240 15.33 -7.42 -17.09
CA ARG A 240 15.96 -8.39 -16.20
C ARG A 240 14.94 -9.47 -15.86
N ARG A 241 15.40 -10.72 -15.81
CA ARG A 241 14.57 -11.86 -15.44
C ARG A 241 15.17 -12.55 -14.24
N TYR A 242 14.31 -13.04 -13.37
CA TYR A 242 14.67 -13.83 -12.20
C TYR A 242 13.89 -15.13 -12.27
N ASN A 243 14.52 -16.23 -11.87
CA ASN A 243 13.80 -17.50 -11.74
C ASN A 243 12.99 -17.54 -10.42
N GLU A 244 12.31 -18.65 -10.18
CA GLU A 244 11.48 -18.84 -8.98
C GLU A 244 12.27 -18.78 -7.67
N ALA A 245 13.57 -19.08 -7.70
CA ALA A 245 14.47 -18.97 -6.55
C ALA A 245 15.02 -17.53 -6.34
N GLY A 246 14.58 -16.55 -7.14
CA GLY A 246 15.07 -15.17 -7.09
C GLY A 246 16.46 -14.98 -7.69
N VAL A 247 16.99 -15.96 -8.43
CA VAL A 247 18.31 -15.87 -9.06
C VAL A 247 18.19 -15.19 -10.42
N GLN A 248 18.98 -14.13 -10.60
CA GLN A 248 19.06 -13.38 -11.85
C GLN A 248 19.49 -14.28 -13.01
N GLN A 249 18.71 -14.24 -14.09
CA GLN A 249 19.00 -14.91 -15.34
C GLN A 249 19.79 -13.99 -16.29
N PRO A 250 20.55 -14.56 -17.24
CA PRO A 250 21.19 -13.77 -18.29
C PRO A 250 20.17 -12.90 -19.04
N SER A 251 20.49 -11.62 -19.24
CA SER A 251 19.66 -10.73 -20.06
C SER A 251 19.68 -11.20 -21.51
N GLN A 252 18.49 -11.39 -22.07
CA GLN A 252 18.31 -11.80 -23.47
C GLN A 252 18.21 -10.57 -24.39
N ASP A 253 17.73 -9.44 -23.86
CA ASP A 253 17.50 -8.23 -24.62
C ASP A 253 18.73 -7.32 -24.68
N LYS A 254 18.90 -6.68 -25.84
CA LYS A 254 19.83 -5.58 -26.01
C LYS A 254 19.25 -4.32 -25.37
N TRP A 255 20.13 -3.40 -24.97
CA TRP A 255 19.72 -2.07 -24.54
C TRP A 255 18.92 -1.37 -25.64
N HIS A 256 17.81 -0.75 -25.27
CA HIS A 256 16.98 0.03 -26.16
C HIS A 256 16.45 1.29 -25.45
N PRO A 257 16.12 2.36 -26.19
CA PRO A 257 15.50 3.53 -25.58
C PRO A 257 14.11 3.18 -25.05
N LEU A 258 13.76 3.79 -23.91
CA LEU A 258 12.39 3.91 -23.42
C LEU A 258 11.93 5.34 -23.71
N TYR A 259 10.96 5.46 -24.61
CA TYR A 259 10.47 6.76 -25.12
C TYR A 259 9.50 7.47 -24.17
N GLN A 260 9.30 6.93 -22.97
CA GLN A 260 8.39 7.43 -21.96
C GLN A 260 9.07 7.40 -20.59
N SER A 261 8.55 8.18 -19.64
CA SER A 261 8.97 8.11 -18.26
C SER A 261 8.46 6.84 -17.56
N ILE A 262 9.03 6.58 -16.39
CA ILE A 262 8.51 5.63 -15.42
C ILE A 262 7.97 6.48 -14.26
N GLU A 263 6.68 6.41 -13.99
CA GLU A 263 6.03 7.19 -12.92
C GLU A 263 6.66 6.83 -11.56
N GLY A 264 6.99 7.85 -10.77
CA GLY A 264 7.64 7.68 -9.46
C GLY A 264 9.14 7.37 -9.52
N PHE A 265 9.76 7.28 -10.70
CA PHE A 265 11.20 7.10 -10.85
C PHE A 265 11.88 8.33 -11.46
N GLU A 266 12.81 8.91 -10.70
CA GLU A 266 13.72 9.93 -11.18
C GLU A 266 15.11 9.35 -11.43
N HIS A 267 15.58 9.46 -12.67
CA HIS A 267 16.91 8.97 -13.05
C HIS A 267 18.02 9.85 -12.50
N GLN A 268 19.06 9.22 -11.95
CA GLN A 268 20.26 9.89 -11.49
C GLN A 268 21.40 9.62 -12.47
N ASP A 269 22.01 10.69 -12.98
CA ASP A 269 23.10 10.61 -13.92
C ASP A 269 24.31 9.87 -13.30
N GLY A 270 24.83 8.87 -14.02
CA GLY A 270 25.94 8.05 -13.55
C GLY A 270 25.55 6.88 -12.63
N VAL A 271 24.25 6.66 -12.38
CA VAL A 271 23.76 5.56 -11.52
C VAL A 271 22.99 4.54 -12.35
N ARG A 272 23.54 3.34 -12.51
CA ARG A 272 22.79 2.20 -13.07
C ARG A 272 21.80 1.73 -12.02
N THR A 273 20.55 1.52 -12.41
CA THR A 273 19.48 1.15 -11.46
C THR A 273 18.68 -0.03 -11.98
N VAL A 274 18.41 -1.03 -11.14
CA VAL A 274 17.43 -2.07 -11.43
C VAL A 274 16.12 -1.73 -10.70
N LEU A 275 15.03 -1.67 -11.45
CA LEU A 275 13.70 -1.33 -10.98
C LEU A 275 12.78 -2.53 -11.09
N ARG A 276 11.95 -2.77 -10.09
CA ARG A 276 10.69 -3.50 -10.26
C ARG A 276 9.63 -2.46 -10.62
N VAL A 277 8.95 -2.68 -11.73
CA VAL A 277 7.89 -1.80 -12.23
C VAL A 277 6.61 -2.60 -12.43
N LYS A 278 5.47 -1.92 -12.33
CA LYS A 278 4.20 -2.42 -12.83
C LYS A 278 3.91 -1.76 -14.18
N ARG A 279 3.74 -2.58 -15.21
CA ARG A 279 3.33 -2.13 -16.55
C ARG A 279 1.82 -2.28 -16.70
N TYR A 280 1.16 -1.22 -17.14
CA TYR A 280 -0.28 -1.19 -17.39
C TYR A 280 -0.57 -0.94 -18.85
N ASP A 281 -1.70 -1.48 -19.31
CA ASP A 281 -2.26 -1.20 -20.62
C ASP A 281 -3.33 -0.10 -20.47
N TRP A 282 -3.04 1.10 -20.96
CA TRP A 282 -4.00 2.19 -20.95
C TRP A 282 -4.89 2.08 -22.17
N LYS A 283 -6.11 1.58 -21.98
CA LYS A 283 -7.04 1.24 -23.07
C LYS A 283 -7.47 2.45 -23.90
N ASN A 284 -7.67 3.59 -23.25
CA ASN A 284 -8.15 4.83 -23.86
C ASN A 284 -7.24 6.00 -23.46
N PRO A 285 -5.97 6.03 -23.90
CA PRO A 285 -5.06 7.11 -23.58
C PRO A 285 -5.45 8.38 -24.38
N PRO A 286 -5.17 9.58 -23.86
CA PRO A 286 -5.14 10.80 -24.66
C PRO A 286 -4.24 10.65 -25.90
N ALA A 287 -4.47 11.48 -26.93
CA ALA A 287 -3.82 11.34 -28.23
C ALA A 287 -2.28 11.39 -28.21
N ASP A 288 -1.72 12.06 -27.20
CA ASP A 288 -0.28 12.26 -26.98
C ASP A 288 0.32 11.35 -25.90
N ALA A 289 -0.50 10.49 -25.28
CA ALA A 289 -0.07 9.59 -24.23
C ALA A 289 0.21 8.16 -24.75
N PRO A 290 1.19 7.44 -24.16
CA PRO A 290 1.48 6.07 -24.56
C PRO A 290 0.35 5.12 -24.12
N SER A 291 0.09 4.08 -24.93
CA SER A 291 -0.84 3.00 -24.59
C SER A 291 -0.33 2.05 -23.50
N LYS A 292 0.94 2.21 -23.10
CA LYS A 292 1.56 1.51 -21.98
C LYS A 292 2.00 2.51 -20.95
N VAL A 293 1.83 2.20 -19.67
CA VAL A 293 2.33 3.02 -18.55
C VAL A 293 3.23 2.15 -17.68
N TYR A 294 4.35 2.71 -17.22
CA TYR A 294 5.25 2.06 -16.27
C TYR A 294 5.21 2.85 -14.97
N VAL A 295 4.84 2.19 -13.88
CA VAL A 295 4.85 2.78 -12.53
C VAL A 295 5.89 2.07 -11.70
N LEU A 296 6.75 2.83 -11.03
CA LEU A 296 7.72 2.30 -10.09
C LEU A 296 7.01 1.57 -8.95
N ASP A 297 7.40 0.33 -8.72
CA ASP A 297 6.98 -0.44 -7.55
C ASP A 297 8.08 -0.43 -6.49
N MET A 298 9.33 -0.72 -6.90
CA MET A 298 10.49 -0.55 -6.04
C MET A 298 11.81 -0.46 -6.80
N VAL A 299 12.81 0.15 -6.15
CA VAL A 299 14.21 0.08 -6.56
C VAL A 299 14.82 -1.21 -5.97
N VAL A 300 15.35 -2.07 -6.83
CA VAL A 300 15.93 -3.36 -6.47
C VAL A 300 17.44 -3.24 -6.24
N GLU A 301 18.12 -2.48 -7.09
CA GLU A 301 19.57 -2.30 -7.04
C GLU A 301 19.94 -0.91 -7.55
N GLN A 302 20.95 -0.29 -6.94
CA GLN A 302 21.60 0.91 -7.47
C GLN A 302 23.12 0.72 -7.46
N ASP A 303 23.75 1.06 -8.58
CA ASP A 303 25.20 0.98 -8.76
C ASP A 303 25.71 2.30 -9.34
N ALA A 304 26.42 3.06 -8.49
CA ALA A 304 27.06 4.32 -8.82
C ALA A 304 28.55 4.16 -9.17
N SER A 305 29.03 2.93 -9.38
CA SER A 305 30.43 2.70 -9.75
C SER A 305 30.69 3.32 -11.13
N ARG A 306 31.59 4.31 -11.15
CA ARG A 306 32.13 4.90 -12.39
C ARG A 306 32.99 3.83 -13.05
N LYS A 307 32.44 3.08 -14.00
CA LYS A 307 33.22 2.30 -14.96
C LYS A 307 33.10 2.93 -16.34
#